data_AF-A0A957E1Z4-F1
#
_entry.id   AF-A0A957E1Z4-F1
#
_cell.length_a   1.000
_cell.length_b   1.000
_cell.length_c   1.000
_cell.angle_alpha   90.00
_cell.angle_beta   90.00
_cell.angle_gamma   90.00
#
_symmetry.space_group_name_H-M   'P 1'
#
loop_
_entity.id
_entity.type
_entity.pdbx_description
1 polymer ?
#
loop_
_entity_poly.entity_id
_entity_poly.type
_entity_poly.pdbx_seq_one_letter_code
_entity_poly.pdbx_strand_id
1 'polypeptide(L)' 'MTQQADIGLIGLAVMGQNLVLNMDDHGFTVAVYNRTITKVDRFMANEAQGT' A
#
# COMPACT_ATOMS: atom_id res chain seq x y z
N MET A 1 -4.92 18.23 -7.20
CA MET A 1 -4.07 17.48 -8.14
C MET A 1 -4.01 16.04 -7.65
N THR A 2 -4.36 15.07 -8.49
CA THR A 2 -4.19 13.65 -8.15
C THR A 2 -2.70 13.32 -8.20
N GLN A 3 -2.13 12.85 -7.10
CA GLN A 3 -0.77 12.32 -7.12
C GLN A 3 -0.75 11.04 -7.96
N GLN A 4 0.14 10.98 -8.94
CA GLN A 4 0.32 9.81 -9.79
C GLN A 4 1.25 8.84 -9.07
N ALA A 5 0.75 7.63 -8.81
CA ALA A 5 1.58 6.53 -8.32
C ALA A 5 2.27 5.85 -9.50
N ASP A 6 3.43 5.25 -9.25
CA ASP A 6 4.16 4.45 -10.23
C ASP A 6 3.44 3.12 -10.50
N ILE A 7 2.82 2.56 -9.45
CA ILE A 7 2.23 1.22 -9.46
C ILE A 7 0.90 1.23 -8.68
N GLY A 8 -0.08 0.47 -9.18
CA GLY A 8 -1.33 0.20 -8.47
C GLY A 8 -1.38 -1.25 -7.98
N LEU A 9 -1.68 -1.46 -6.70
CA LEU A 9 -1.85 -2.78 -6.10
C LEU A 9 -3.26 -2.95 -5.52
N ILE A 10 -3.98 -3.97 -6.00
CA ILE A 10 -5.31 -4.33 -5.51
C ILE A 10 -5.22 -5.61 -4.67
N GLY A 11 -5.56 -5.50 -3.39
CA GLY A 11 -5.60 -6.63 -2.46
C GLY A 11 -4.54 -6.53 -1.35
N LEU A 12 -4.97 -6.14 -0.16
CA LEU A 12 -4.11 -6.04 1.04
C LEU A 12 -4.35 -7.23 1.97
N ALA A 13 -3.94 -8.41 1.52
CA ALA A 13 -3.65 -9.53 2.41
C ALA A 13 -2.15 -9.53 2.76
N VAL A 14 -1.67 -10.51 3.54
CA VAL A 14 -0.28 -10.55 4.03
C VAL A 14 0.75 -10.43 2.90
N MET A 15 0.59 -11.17 1.79
CA MET A 15 1.51 -11.05 0.66
C MET A 15 1.45 -9.69 -0.03
N GLY A 16 0.25 -9.11 -0.16
CA GLY A 16 0.08 -7.80 -0.80
C GLY A 16 0.74 -6.68 0.00
N GLN A 17 0.57 -6.70 1.33
CA GLN A 17 1.23 -5.75 2.23
C GLN A 17 2.75 -5.82 2.11
N ASN A 18 3.33 -7.02 2.16
CA ASN A 18 4.78 -7.20 2.04
C ASN A 18 5.33 -6.73 0.68
N LEU A 19 4.56 -6.93 -0.40
CA LEU A 19 4.96 -6.46 -1.72
C LEU A 19 4.96 -4.94 -1.82
N VAL A 20 3.95 -4.28 -1.24
CA VAL A 20 3.89 -2.80 -1.18
C VAL A 20 5.09 -2.24 -0.42
N LEU A 21 5.38 -2.78 0.77
CA LEU A 21 6.52 -2.33 1.59
C LEU A 21 7.84 -2.54 0.86
N ASN A 22 8.00 -3.68 0.18
CA ASN A 22 9.21 -3.92 -0.61
C ASN A 22 9.35 -2.90 -1.76
N MET A 23 8.26 -2.52 -2.42
CA MET A 23 8.30 -1.51 -3.48
C MET A 23 8.60 -0.11 -2.94
N ASP A 24 7.99 0.24 -1.81
CA ASP A 24 8.24 1.50 -1.10
C ASP A 24 9.72 1.63 -0.69
N ASP A 25 10.31 0.57 -0.11
CA ASP A 25 11.74 0.49 0.23
C ASP A 25 12.67 0.72 -0.99
N HIS A 26 12.18 0.42 -2.20
CA HIS A 26 12.92 0.61 -3.46
C HIS A 26 12.58 1.94 -4.15
N GLY A 27 11.84 2.84 -3.49
CA GLY A 27 11.55 4.18 -3.95
C GLY A 27 10.40 4.30 -4.95
N PHE A 28 9.52 3.29 -5.02
CA PHE A 28 8.31 3.36 -5.85
C PHE A 28 7.12 3.90 -5.05
N THR A 29 6.37 4.82 -5.65
CA THR A 29 5.08 5.24 -5.10
C THR A 29 4.00 4.22 -5.48
N VAL A 30 3.40 3.57 -4.48
CA VAL A 30 2.38 2.53 -4.72
C VAL A 30 1.00 2.97 -4.25
N ALA A 31 0.03 3.00 -5.17
CA ALA A 31 -1.37 3.20 -4.85
C ALA A 31 -2.02 1.86 -4.47
N VAL A 32 -2.55 1.77 -3.25
CA VAL A 32 -3.18 0.55 -2.75
C VAL A 32 -4.70 0.66 -2.71
N TYR A 33 -5.37 -0.42 -3.07
CA TYR A 33 -6.83 -0.55 -2.91
C TYR A 33 -7.20 -1.93 -2.40
N ASN A 34 -8.21 -1.99 -1.54
CA ASN A 34 -8.79 -3.25 -1.10
C ASN A 34 -10.30 -3.10 -0.92
N ARG A 35 -11.08 -4.11 -1.33
CA ARG A 35 -12.56 -4.10 -1.21
C ARG A 35 -13.03 -3.79 0.22
N THR A 36 -12.35 -4.33 1.22
CA THR A 36 -12.64 -4.06 2.62
C THR A 36 -11.74 -2.91 3.09
N ILE A 37 -12.34 -1.73 3.29
CA ILE A 37 -11.63 -0.48 3.63
C ILE A 37 -10.86 -0.62 4.94
N THR A 38 -11.42 -1.32 5.94
CA THR A 38 -10.74 -1.51 7.23
C THR A 38 -9.39 -2.23 7.15
N LYS A 39 -9.11 -2.96 6.06
CA LYS A 39 -7.78 -3.53 5.81
C LYS A 39 -6.77 -2.47 5.35
N VAL A 40 -7.23 -1.50 4.55
CA VAL A 40 -6.43 -0.33 4.17
C VAL A 40 -6.12 0.49 5.42
N ASP A 41 -7.13 0.81 6.22
CA ASP A 41 -6.95 1.63 7.44
C ASP A 41 -5.95 0.99 8.41
N ARG A 42 -6.07 -0.33 8.63
CA ARG A 42 -5.11 -1.07 9.45
C ARG A 42 -3.70 -1.05 8.87
N PHE A 43 -3.57 -1.26 7.56
CA PHE A 43 -2.28 -1.23 6.89
C PHE A 43 -1.59 0.13 7.04
N MET A 44 -2.32 1.21 6.78
CA MET A 44 -1.78 2.58 6.91
C MET A 44 -1.45 2.97 8.37
N ALA A 45 -2.20 2.44 9.34
CA ALA A 45 -1.99 2.74 10.76
C ALA A 45 -0.92 1.85 11.42
N ASN A 46 -0.50 0.75 10.80
CA ASN A 46 0.47 -0.20 11.36
C ASN A 46 1.64 -0.41 10.39
N GLU A 47 1.51 -1.35 9.44
CA GLU A 47 2.64 -1.83 8.65
C GLU A 47 3.27 -0.74 7.75
N ALA A 48 2.48 0.18 7.21
CA ALA A 48 2.93 1.33 6.42
C ALA A 48 3.06 2.62 7.24
N GLN A 49 3.16 2.52 8.56
CA GLN A 49 3.31 3.70 9.40
C GLN A 49 4.73 4.29 9.26
N GLY A 50 4.83 5.48 8.69
CA GLY A 50 6.10 6.23 8.61
C GLY A 50 6.92 6.00 7.35
N THR A 51 6.35 5.29 6.36
CA THR A 51 6.77 5.31 4.96
C THR A 51 6.29 6.58 4.28
#